data_AF-A0AAU1L5H9-F1
#
_entry.id   AF-A0AAU1L5H9-F1
#
_cell.length_a   1.000
_cell.length_b   1.000
_cell.length_c   1.000
_cell.angle_alpha   90.00
_cell.angle_beta   90.00
_cell.angle_gamma   90.00
#
_symmetry.space_group_name_H-M   'P 1'
#
loop_
_entity.id
_entity.type
_entity.pdbx_description
1 polymer ?
#
loop_
_entity_poly.entity_id
_entity_poly.type
_entity_poly.pdbx_seq_one_letter_code
_entity_poly.pdbx_strand_id
1 'polypeptide(L)'
;MRGCRGRSPRSSPRAALGGPGHHGIQSHTASAPSSISQKAALGALTADLTTELERRRLELDDRRLTTIKALADIPGIDVDGDPTGAFFLLADISGTYGRTLAGQTITSAEVFAELLLAEANVAVAPGADFAAPNHVRISYTVPPARLAEALTRVADFVARLGKDVG
;
A
#
# COMPACT_ATOMS: atom_id res chain seq x y z
N MET A 1 53.94 -21.49 -21.76
CA MET A 1 53.29 -20.38 -22.49
C MET A 1 51.86 -20.25 -21.98
N ARG A 2 51.49 -19.07 -21.50
CA ARG A 2 50.29 -18.83 -20.66
C ARG A 2 49.00 -18.92 -21.50
N GLY A 3 48.00 -19.60 -20.96
CA GLY A 3 46.69 -19.78 -21.58
C GLY A 3 45.90 -18.48 -21.68
N CYS A 4 45.45 -18.16 -22.90
CA CYS A 4 44.42 -17.17 -23.16
C CYS A 4 43.07 -17.73 -22.71
N ARG A 5 42.62 -17.36 -21.51
CA ARG A 5 41.23 -17.58 -21.10
C ARG A 5 40.36 -16.63 -21.93
N GLY A 6 39.56 -17.21 -22.82
CA GLY A 6 38.53 -16.48 -23.56
C GLY A 6 37.61 -15.76 -22.58
N ARG A 7 37.48 -14.44 -22.74
CA ARG A 7 36.40 -13.69 -22.09
C ARG A 7 35.09 -14.17 -22.73
N SER A 8 34.21 -14.75 -21.92
CA SER A 8 32.85 -15.03 -22.33
C SER A 8 32.18 -13.71 -22.77
N PRO A 9 31.40 -13.69 -23.85
CA PRO A 9 30.67 -12.50 -24.23
C PRO A 9 29.64 -12.25 -23.13
N ARG A 10 29.81 -11.15 -22.38
CA ARG A 10 28.77 -10.69 -21.46
C ARG A 10 27.51 -10.50 -22.29
N SER A 11 26.47 -11.28 -22.00
CA SER A 11 25.17 -11.16 -22.65
C SER A 11 24.68 -9.72 -22.47
N SER A 12 24.46 -9.03 -23.59
CA SER A 12 23.90 -7.68 -23.56
C SER A 12 22.49 -7.72 -22.96
N PRO A 13 22.01 -6.63 -22.31
CA PRO A 13 20.63 -6.53 -21.80
C PRO A 13 19.55 -6.81 -22.85
N ARG A 14 19.88 -6.66 -24.14
CA ARG A 14 19.01 -7.00 -25.27
C ARG A 14 18.66 -8.49 -25.35
N ALA A 15 19.56 -9.38 -24.90
CA ALA A 15 19.32 -10.82 -24.90
C ALA A 15 18.29 -11.25 -23.84
N ALA A 16 18.15 -10.49 -22.74
CA ALA A 16 17.16 -10.76 -21.70
C ALA A 16 15.73 -10.31 -22.11
N LEU A 17 15.62 -9.22 -22.88
CA LEU A 17 14.33 -8.68 -23.32
C LEU A 17 13.83 -9.30 -24.64
N GLY A 18 14.72 -9.85 -25.47
CA GLY A 18 14.39 -10.44 -26.77
C GLY A 18 14.44 -11.97 -26.83
N GLY A 19 14.64 -12.65 -25.69
CA GLY A 19 14.66 -14.10 -25.64
C GLY A 19 13.28 -14.71 -25.95
N PRO A 20 13.22 -15.84 -26.68
CA PRO A 20 11.95 -16.47 -27.10
C PRO A 20 11.02 -16.85 -25.94
N GLY A 21 11.54 -16.90 -24.70
CA GLY A 21 10.77 -17.23 -23.51
C GLY A 21 9.71 -16.18 -23.13
N HIS A 22 10.03 -14.88 -23.13
CA HIS A 22 9.09 -13.87 -22.60
C HIS A 22 7.91 -13.65 -23.55
N HIS A 23 8.18 -13.55 -24.85
CA HIS A 23 7.15 -13.41 -25.88
C HIS A 23 6.33 -14.70 -26.06
N GLY A 24 6.98 -15.87 -25.94
CA GLY A 24 6.29 -17.16 -25.96
C GLY A 24 5.35 -17.31 -24.77
N ILE A 25 5.81 -17.00 -23.55
CA ILE A 25 4.96 -17.04 -22.35
C ILE A 25 3.78 -16.10 -22.49
N GLN A 26 3.98 -14.85 -22.93
CA GLN A 26 2.86 -13.94 -23.17
C GLN A 26 1.90 -14.51 -24.21
N SER A 27 2.37 -14.84 -25.42
CA SER A 27 1.52 -15.33 -26.51
C SER A 27 0.69 -16.58 -26.14
N HIS A 28 1.18 -17.41 -25.21
CA HIS A 28 0.50 -18.61 -24.74
C HIS A 28 -0.27 -18.45 -23.41
N THR A 29 -0.11 -17.35 -22.66
CA THR A 29 -0.81 -17.13 -21.37
C THR A 29 -1.75 -15.91 -21.39
N ALA A 30 -1.38 -14.84 -22.07
CA ALA A 30 -2.15 -13.60 -22.19
C ALA A 30 -1.87 -12.97 -23.56
N SER A 31 -2.90 -12.78 -24.38
CA SER A 31 -2.76 -12.09 -25.67
C SER A 31 -2.16 -10.68 -25.53
N ALA A 32 -1.95 -9.99 -26.65
CA ALA A 32 -1.55 -8.59 -26.61
C ALA A 32 -2.47 -7.75 -25.68
N PRO A 33 -1.91 -6.80 -24.91
CA PRO A 33 -2.72 -5.91 -24.09
C PRO A 33 -3.68 -5.10 -24.96
N SER A 34 -4.80 -4.64 -24.40
CA SER A 34 -5.83 -3.90 -25.14
C SER A 34 -5.25 -2.77 -25.99
N SER A 35 -5.60 -2.74 -27.27
CA SER A 35 -5.14 -1.71 -28.22
C SER A 35 -5.56 -0.29 -27.78
N ILE A 36 -6.71 -0.16 -27.11
CA ILE A 36 -7.20 1.09 -26.53
C ILE A 36 -6.26 1.54 -25.40
N SER A 37 -5.91 0.64 -24.48
CA SER A 37 -4.98 0.94 -23.38
C SER A 37 -3.58 1.31 -23.89
N GLN A 38 -3.11 0.68 -24.96
CA GLN A 38 -1.83 1.02 -25.60
C GLN A 38 -1.85 2.45 -26.17
N LYS A 39 -2.94 2.86 -26.84
CA LYS A 39 -3.09 4.24 -27.35
C LYS A 39 -3.21 5.26 -26.22
N ALA A 40 -3.93 4.93 -25.15
CA ALA A 40 -4.01 5.78 -23.96
C ALA A 40 -2.64 5.97 -23.28
N ALA A 41 -1.87 4.88 -23.14
CA ALA A 41 -0.50 4.92 -22.60
C ALA A 41 0.42 5.79 -23.47
N LEU A 42 0.33 5.67 -24.79
CA LEU A 42 1.08 6.55 -25.70
C LEU A 42 0.72 8.03 -25.48
N GLY A 43 -0.57 8.34 -25.34
CA GLY A 43 -1.02 9.70 -25.02
C GLY A 43 -0.45 10.20 -23.68
N ALA A 44 -0.51 9.38 -22.63
CA ALA A 44 0.01 9.73 -21.32
C ALA A 44 1.54 9.94 -21.32
N LEU A 45 2.29 9.20 -22.12
CA LEU A 45 3.76 9.30 -22.21
C LEU A 45 4.25 10.45 -23.09
N THR A 46 3.42 10.94 -24.02
CA THR A 46 3.82 11.97 -25.00
C THR A 46 3.23 13.34 -24.73
N ALA A 47 2.16 13.44 -23.94
CA ALA A 47 1.60 14.72 -23.51
C ALA A 47 2.46 15.36 -22.41
N ASP A 48 2.53 16.69 -22.38
CA ASP A 48 3.04 17.41 -21.22
C ASP A 48 1.95 17.43 -20.13
N LEU A 49 2.16 16.63 -19.09
CA LEU A 49 1.28 16.50 -17.93
C LEU A 49 1.90 17.07 -16.66
N THR A 50 3.04 17.78 -16.76
CA THR A 50 3.85 18.19 -15.61
C THR A 50 3.03 18.94 -14.56
N THR A 51 2.24 19.93 -14.98
CA THR A 51 1.38 20.71 -14.08
C THR A 51 0.33 19.87 -13.38
N GLU A 52 -0.34 18.97 -14.10
CA GLU A 52 -1.36 18.09 -13.50
C GLU A 52 -0.72 17.07 -12.54
N LEU A 53 0.44 16.51 -12.90
CA LEU A 53 1.15 15.56 -12.05
C LEU A 53 1.65 16.21 -10.76
N GLU A 54 2.20 17.43 -10.81
CA GLU A 54 2.58 18.15 -9.59
C GLU A 54 1.37 18.51 -8.73
N ARG A 55 0.24 18.90 -9.34
CA ARG A 55 -1.01 19.14 -8.62
C ARG A 55 -1.48 17.89 -7.88
N ARG A 56 -1.46 16.72 -8.55
CA ARG A 56 -1.82 15.42 -7.95
C ARG A 56 -0.86 15.00 -6.85
N ARG A 57 0.44 15.23 -7.05
CA ARG A 57 1.48 14.95 -6.05
C ARG A 57 1.21 15.74 -4.77
N LEU A 58 0.95 17.05 -4.88
CA LEU A 58 0.66 17.91 -3.73
C LEU A 58 -0.64 17.49 -3.02
N GLU A 59 -1.70 17.13 -3.77
CA GLU A 59 -2.94 16.60 -3.19
C GLU A 59 -2.71 15.32 -2.37
N LEU A 60 -1.84 14.44 -2.83
CA LEU A 60 -1.55 13.17 -2.16
C LEU A 60 -0.60 13.35 -0.98
N ASP A 61 0.33 14.31 -1.05
CA ASP A 61 1.21 14.66 0.07
C ASP A 61 0.42 15.31 1.22
N ASP A 62 -0.53 16.20 0.93
CA ASP A 62 -1.42 16.78 1.95
C ASP A 62 -2.23 15.70 2.68
N ARG A 63 -2.80 14.74 1.93
CA ARG A 63 -3.52 13.59 2.51
C ARG A 63 -2.61 12.69 3.32
N ARG A 64 -1.38 12.46 2.85
CA ARG A 64 -0.37 11.67 3.54
C ARG A 64 -0.05 12.29 4.90
N LEU A 65 0.29 13.59 4.94
CA LEU A 65 0.61 14.32 6.16
C LEU A 65 -0.59 14.34 7.13
N THR A 66 -1.80 14.56 6.61
CA THR A 66 -3.03 14.52 7.41
C THR A 66 -3.24 13.15 8.05
N THR A 67 -3.03 12.07 7.28
CA THR A 67 -3.19 10.69 7.76
C THR A 67 -2.14 10.34 8.81
N ILE A 68 -0.87 10.68 8.57
CA ILE A 68 0.22 10.45 9.54
C ILE A 68 -0.09 11.16 10.86
N LYS A 69 -0.44 12.45 10.80
CA LYS A 69 -0.76 13.23 11.99
C LYS A 69 -1.93 12.63 12.77
N ALA A 70 -3.02 12.30 12.08
CA ALA A 70 -4.20 11.74 12.73
C ALA A 70 -3.93 10.38 13.39
N LEU A 71 -3.12 9.52 12.76
CA LEU A 71 -2.76 8.21 13.33
C LEU A 71 -1.80 8.34 14.51
N ALA A 72 -0.85 9.29 14.46
CA ALA A 72 0.09 9.54 15.55
C ALA A 72 -0.61 10.00 16.86
N ASP A 73 -1.78 10.63 16.74
CA ASP A 73 -2.60 11.05 17.88
C ASP A 73 -3.38 9.88 18.53
N ILE A 74 -3.36 8.67 17.97
CA ILE A 74 -4.14 7.51 18.43
C ILE A 74 -3.29 6.59 19.33
N PRO A 75 -3.62 6.43 20.63
CA PRO A 75 -2.80 5.62 21.54
C PRO A 75 -2.74 4.13 21.19
N GLY A 76 -1.54 3.64 20.91
CA GLY A 76 -1.27 2.25 20.55
C GLY A 76 -1.23 1.98 19.04
N ILE A 77 -1.33 3.04 18.24
CA ILE A 77 -1.00 3.01 16.81
C ILE A 77 0.24 3.87 16.59
N ASP A 78 1.17 3.38 15.77
CA ASP A 78 2.33 4.14 15.30
C ASP A 78 2.45 4.03 13.78
N VAL A 79 3.03 5.02 13.12
CA VAL A 79 3.29 4.97 11.68
C VAL A 79 4.79 4.85 11.47
N ASP A 80 5.21 3.75 10.83
CA ASP A 80 6.62 3.49 10.61
C ASP A 80 7.23 4.47 9.60
N GLY A 81 8.15 5.28 10.10
CA GLY A 81 8.98 6.18 9.30
C GLY A 81 8.22 7.34 8.66
N ASP A 82 8.85 7.96 7.65
CA ASP A 82 8.27 9.03 6.84
C ASP A 82 8.16 8.55 5.39
N PRO A 83 7.03 7.92 4.99
CA PRO A 83 6.90 7.37 3.65
C PRO A 83 6.91 8.51 2.62
N THR A 84 7.89 8.49 1.73
CA THR A 84 8.13 9.57 0.74
C THR A 84 7.52 9.29 -0.63
N GLY A 85 6.80 8.16 -0.80
CA GLY A 85 6.22 7.75 -2.06
C GLY A 85 5.12 6.71 -1.90
N ALA A 86 4.54 6.31 -3.05
CA ALA A 86 3.30 5.54 -3.13
C ALA A 86 2.11 6.27 -2.46
N PHE A 87 1.02 5.54 -2.18
CA PHE A 87 -0.24 6.10 -1.68
C PHE A 87 -0.82 5.32 -0.49
N PHE A 88 0.04 4.68 0.30
CA PHE A 88 -0.34 3.90 1.46
C PHE A 88 0.63 4.10 2.63
N LEU A 89 0.12 3.91 3.84
CA LEU A 89 0.90 3.88 5.09
C LEU A 89 0.83 2.48 5.68
N LEU A 90 1.92 2.05 6.34
CA LEU A 90 1.91 0.91 7.25
C LEU A 90 1.85 1.45 8.66
N ALA A 91 0.77 1.15 9.36
CA ALA A 91 0.58 1.55 10.75
C ALA A 91 0.75 0.33 11.66
N ASP A 92 1.71 0.38 12.59
CA ASP A 92 1.89 -0.61 13.65
C ASP A 92 0.70 -0.48 14.63
N ILE A 93 0.02 -1.59 14.86
CA ILE A 93 -1.14 -1.68 15.77
C ILE A 93 -0.86 -2.57 16.98
N SER A 94 0.37 -3.03 17.17
CA SER A 94 0.76 -3.97 18.24
C SER A 94 0.40 -3.43 19.64
N GLY A 95 0.36 -2.11 19.82
CA GLY A 95 -0.10 -1.46 21.05
C GLY A 95 -1.59 -1.66 21.38
N THR A 96 -2.37 -2.21 20.44
CA THR A 96 -3.79 -2.56 20.61
C THR A 96 -4.02 -4.03 20.96
N TYR A 97 -2.97 -4.87 20.89
CA TYR A 97 -3.09 -6.30 21.15
C TYR A 97 -3.45 -6.58 22.60
N GLY A 98 -4.27 -7.62 22.79
CA GLY A 98 -4.82 -8.01 24.09
C GLY A 98 -5.99 -7.14 24.55
N ARG A 99 -6.35 -6.06 23.84
CA ARG A 99 -7.58 -5.31 24.13
C ARG A 99 -8.79 -6.03 23.52
N THR A 100 -9.92 -5.91 24.21
CA THR A 100 -11.18 -6.57 23.83
C THR A 100 -12.27 -5.53 23.55
N LEU A 101 -13.12 -5.80 22.56
CA LEU A 101 -14.32 -5.05 22.25
C LEU A 101 -15.37 -6.02 21.68
N ALA A 102 -16.64 -5.87 22.09
CA ALA A 102 -17.73 -6.73 21.61
C ALA A 102 -17.46 -8.24 21.78
N GLY A 103 -16.75 -8.62 22.84
CA GLY A 103 -16.39 -10.03 23.12
C GLY A 103 -15.27 -10.61 22.25
N GLN A 104 -14.63 -9.83 21.39
CA GLN A 104 -13.48 -10.25 20.59
C GLN A 104 -12.20 -9.56 21.05
N THR A 105 -11.14 -10.35 21.29
CA THR A 105 -9.82 -9.87 21.68
C THR A 105 -8.91 -9.75 20.47
N ILE A 106 -8.23 -8.61 20.33
CA ILE A 106 -7.30 -8.38 19.24
C ILE A 106 -6.02 -9.19 19.49
N THR A 107 -5.77 -10.19 18.66
CA THR A 107 -4.59 -11.07 18.72
C THR A 107 -3.69 -10.97 17.49
N SER A 108 -4.18 -10.38 16.40
CA SER A 108 -3.44 -10.18 15.16
C SER A 108 -3.99 -8.99 14.36
N ALA A 109 -3.27 -8.61 13.29
CA ALA A 109 -3.71 -7.57 12.36
C ALA A 109 -4.99 -7.94 11.59
N GLU A 110 -5.23 -9.23 11.34
CA GLU A 110 -6.48 -9.71 10.74
C GLU A 110 -7.67 -9.46 11.67
N VAL A 111 -7.55 -9.85 12.94
CA VAL A 111 -8.62 -9.64 13.92
C VAL A 111 -8.89 -8.16 14.13
N PHE A 112 -7.84 -7.33 14.17
CA PHE A 112 -8.00 -5.87 14.21
C PHE A 112 -8.79 -5.35 13.01
N ALA A 113 -8.42 -5.76 11.79
CA ALA A 113 -9.05 -5.29 10.57
C ALA A 113 -10.52 -5.71 10.46
N GLU A 114 -10.84 -6.96 10.84
CA GLU A 114 -12.20 -7.48 10.87
C GLU A 114 -13.06 -6.74 11.90
N LEU A 115 -12.55 -6.53 13.11
CA LEU A 115 -13.27 -5.86 14.17
C LEU A 115 -13.48 -4.37 13.87
N LEU A 116 -12.47 -3.70 13.30
CA LEU A 116 -12.59 -2.32 12.83
C LEU A 116 -13.66 -2.18 11.73
N LEU A 117 -13.72 -3.15 10.81
CA LEU A 117 -14.75 -3.17 9.77
C LEU A 117 -16.14 -3.36 10.38
N ALA A 118 -16.31 -4.31 11.30
CA ALA A 118 -17.59 -4.61 11.94
C ALA A 118 -18.10 -3.45 12.81
N GLU A 119 -17.24 -2.86 13.62
CA GLU A 119 -17.62 -1.89 14.66
C GLU A 119 -17.56 -0.43 14.20
N ALA A 120 -16.73 -0.12 13.20
CA ALA A 120 -16.49 1.24 12.74
C ALA A 120 -16.73 1.45 11.24
N ASN A 121 -17.06 0.39 10.48
CA ASN A 121 -17.27 0.45 9.03
C ASN A 121 -16.05 1.04 8.28
N VAL A 122 -14.83 0.70 8.73
CA VAL A 122 -13.58 1.09 8.08
C VAL A 122 -12.81 -0.16 7.66
N ALA A 123 -12.54 -0.30 6.37
CA ALA A 123 -11.77 -1.40 5.82
C ALA A 123 -10.29 -1.04 5.71
N VAL A 124 -9.41 -1.88 6.28
CA VAL A 124 -7.95 -1.81 6.15
C VAL A 124 -7.41 -3.16 5.70
N ALA A 125 -6.22 -3.20 5.10
CA ALA A 125 -5.59 -4.45 4.72
C ALA A 125 -4.60 -4.92 5.80
N PRO A 126 -4.71 -6.15 6.33
CA PRO A 126 -3.71 -6.70 7.23
C PRO A 126 -2.32 -6.73 6.61
N GLY A 127 -1.29 -6.47 7.42
CA GLY A 127 0.10 -6.38 6.99
C GLY A 127 0.81 -7.73 6.87
N ALA A 128 0.22 -8.82 7.36
CA ALA A 128 0.83 -10.16 7.33
C ALA A 128 1.20 -10.59 5.90
N ASP A 129 0.36 -10.28 4.91
CA ASP A 129 0.61 -10.53 3.48
C ASP A 129 1.83 -9.77 2.92
N PHE A 130 2.28 -8.73 3.63
CA PHE A 130 3.38 -7.85 3.26
C PHE A 130 4.62 -8.02 4.16
N ALA A 131 4.72 -9.15 4.87
CA ALA A 131 5.78 -9.43 5.85
C ALA A 131 5.85 -8.41 7.01
N ALA A 132 4.72 -7.78 7.35
CA ALA A 132 4.55 -6.83 8.43
C ALA A 132 3.35 -7.26 9.32
N PRO A 133 3.48 -8.36 10.08
CA PRO A 133 2.34 -9.02 10.76
C PRO A 133 1.68 -8.18 11.87
N ASN A 134 2.37 -7.14 12.34
CA ASN A 134 1.85 -6.22 13.36
C ASN A 134 1.24 -4.95 12.76
N HIS A 135 1.15 -4.87 11.44
CA HIS A 135 0.77 -3.66 10.75
C HIS A 135 -0.56 -3.80 10.03
N VAL A 136 -1.19 -2.66 9.79
CA VAL A 136 -2.27 -2.53 8.80
C VAL A 136 -1.86 -1.53 7.73
N ARG A 137 -2.24 -1.82 6.49
CA ARG A 137 -2.01 -0.95 5.34
C ARG A 137 -3.23 -0.06 5.10
N ILE A 138 -3.00 1.25 5.17
CA ILE A 138 -4.04 2.29 5.02
C ILE A 138 -3.79 3.05 3.72
N SER A 139 -4.79 3.09 2.84
CA SER A 139 -4.76 3.88 1.61
C SER A 139 -5.36 5.27 1.84
N TYR A 140 -4.66 6.32 1.43
CA TYR A 140 -5.12 7.72 1.55
C TYR A 140 -5.53 8.35 0.21
N THR A 141 -5.86 7.53 -0.78
CA THR A 141 -6.30 7.99 -2.11
C THR A 141 -7.76 8.42 -2.19
N VAL A 142 -8.54 8.22 -1.11
CA VAL A 142 -9.95 8.61 -1.03
C VAL A 142 -10.12 10.14 -0.91
N PRO A 143 -11.32 10.68 -1.19
CA PRO A 143 -11.58 12.11 -1.02
C PRO A 143 -11.30 12.59 0.41
N PRO A 144 -10.78 13.83 0.61
CA PRO A 144 -10.37 14.33 1.93
C PRO A 144 -11.45 14.22 3.03
N ALA A 145 -12.71 14.53 2.69
CA ALA A 145 -13.82 14.43 3.64
C ALA A 145 -14.04 12.98 4.13
N ARG A 146 -13.94 12.00 3.23
CA ARG A 146 -14.05 10.57 3.60
C ARG A 146 -12.83 10.09 4.35
N LEU A 147 -11.64 10.59 4.01
CA LEU A 147 -10.41 10.27 4.73
C LEU A 147 -10.50 10.74 6.19
N ALA A 148 -10.91 11.99 6.40
CA ALA A 148 -11.10 12.56 7.73
C ALA A 148 -12.13 11.77 8.56
N GLU A 149 -13.29 11.46 7.96
CA GLU A 149 -14.32 10.63 8.61
C GLU A 149 -13.80 9.25 9.01
N ALA A 150 -13.06 8.58 8.11
CA ALA A 150 -12.47 7.28 8.41
C ALA A 150 -11.45 7.35 9.55
N LEU A 151 -10.59 8.38 9.58
CA LEU A 151 -9.60 8.58 10.63
C LEU A 151 -10.25 8.85 11.99
N THR A 152 -11.31 9.65 12.03
CA THR A 152 -12.10 9.85 13.26
C THR A 152 -12.68 8.53 13.77
N ARG A 153 -13.26 7.72 12.86
CA ARG A 153 -13.80 6.40 13.23
C ARG A 153 -12.74 5.44 13.77
N VAL A 154 -11.52 5.47 13.22
CA VAL A 154 -10.40 4.68 13.74
C VAL A 154 -10.02 5.15 15.15
N ALA A 155 -9.93 6.45 15.37
CA ALA A 155 -9.62 7.00 16.70
C ALA A 155 -10.69 6.61 17.74
N ASP A 156 -11.96 6.76 17.40
CA ASP A 156 -13.09 6.40 18.26
C ASP A 156 -13.12 4.89 18.55
N PHE A 157 -12.83 4.06 17.54
CA PHE A 157 -12.71 2.61 17.70
C PHE A 157 -11.62 2.25 18.71
N VAL A 158 -10.40 2.78 18.53
CA VAL A 158 -9.28 2.49 19.43
C VAL A 158 -9.56 2.98 20.85
N ALA A 159 -10.25 4.12 20.99
CA ALA A 159 -10.64 4.66 22.30
C ALA A 159 -11.71 3.82 23.02
N ARG A 160 -12.47 2.98 22.31
CA ARG A 160 -13.44 2.04 22.88
C ARG A 160 -12.80 0.72 23.34
N LEU A 161 -11.64 0.34 22.77
CA LEU A 161 -10.96 -0.91 23.08
C LEU A 161 -10.62 -1.01 24.59
N GLY A 162 -10.97 -2.13 25.22
CA GLY A 162 -10.68 -2.42 26.63
C GLY A 162 -11.65 -1.80 27.64
N LYS A 163 -12.72 -1.13 27.19
CA LYS A 163 -13.79 -0.61 28.07
C LYS A 163 -14.93 -1.60 28.31
N ASP A 164 -14.98 -2.67 27.52
CA ASP A 164 -15.91 -3.79 27.71
C ASP A 164 -15.31 -4.83 28.66
N VAL A 165 -15.20 -4.49 29.95
CA VAL A 165 -15.03 -5.49 31.01
C VAL A 165 -16.43 -5.80 31.53
N GLY A 166 -17.10 -6.74 30.86
CA GLY A 166 -18.34 -7.37 31.30
C GLY A 166 -18.06 -8.77 31.82
#